data_AF-A0A948R0H5-F1
#
_entry.id   AF-A0A948R0H5-F1
#
_cell.length_a   1.000
_cell.length_b   1.000
_cell.length_c   1.000
_cell.angle_alpha   90.00
_cell.angle_beta   90.00
_cell.angle_gamma   90.00
#
_symmetry.space_group_name_H-M   'P 1'
#
loop_
_entity.id
_entity.type
_entity.pdbx_description
1 polymer ?
#
loop_
_entity_poly.entity_id
_entity_poly.type
_entity_poly.pdbx_seq_one_letter_code
_entity_poly.pdbx_strand_id
1 'polypeptide(L)'
;MDMKRDYYEDVQLFSSGVVVFWFILLIVFLAAFPFLFKNYYVYVANYMAINVIVAIGLNLLVGYTGQISLGHAGFFAIGAYGTLIFMTKLHLPFLVALPAAGLMAA
;
A
#
# COMPACT_ATOMS: atom_id res chain seq x y z
N MET A 1 -14.23 -29.07 13.73
CA MET A 1 -14.65 -27.87 14.47
C MET A 1 -13.40 -27.33 15.14
N ASP A 2 -12.74 -26.38 14.50
CA ASP A 2 -11.49 -25.82 15.00
C ASP A 2 -11.82 -24.72 16.02
N MET A 3 -11.81 -25.09 17.30
CA MET A 3 -12.15 -24.20 18.40
C MET A 3 -10.93 -23.32 18.72
N LYS A 4 -10.89 -22.11 18.15
CA LYS A 4 -9.86 -21.11 18.46
C LYS A 4 -9.97 -20.68 19.92
N ARG A 5 -8.86 -20.80 20.67
CA ARG A 5 -8.84 -20.62 22.13
C ARG A 5 -8.19 -19.29 22.56
N ASP A 6 -7.51 -18.60 21.66
CA ASP A 6 -6.78 -17.36 21.95
C ASP A 6 -6.96 -16.28 20.86
N TYR A 7 -7.10 -15.01 21.27
CA TYR A 7 -7.25 -13.85 20.36
C TYR A 7 -6.13 -13.75 19.32
N TYR A 8 -4.92 -14.18 19.68
CA TYR A 8 -3.75 -14.16 18.80
C TYR A 8 -3.83 -15.16 17.63
N GLU A 9 -4.70 -16.17 17.67
CA GLU A 9 -4.92 -17.11 16.56
C GLU A 9 -5.75 -16.49 15.41
N ASP A 10 -6.45 -15.37 15.65
CA ASP A 10 -7.15 -14.61 14.62
C ASP A 10 -6.27 -13.55 13.94
N VAL A 11 -5.17 -13.15 14.58
CA VAL A 11 -4.23 -12.14 14.07
C VAL A 11 -3.10 -12.78 13.24
N GLN A 12 -2.99 -14.11 13.22
CA GLN A 12 -2.00 -14.82 12.40
C GLN A 12 -2.33 -14.70 10.91
N LEU A 13 -1.63 -13.78 10.24
CA LEU A 13 -1.66 -13.57 8.79
C LEU A 13 -1.40 -14.86 7.98
N PHE A 14 -0.73 -15.85 8.57
CA PHE A 14 -0.36 -17.12 7.96
C PHE A 14 -0.91 -18.32 8.73
N SER A 15 -2.18 -18.27 9.14
CA SER A 15 -2.83 -19.32 9.94
C SER A 15 -3.00 -20.66 9.23
N SER A 16 -2.96 -20.69 7.88
CA SER A 16 -3.20 -21.90 7.11
C SER A 16 -2.32 -21.95 5.86
N GLY A 17 -1.80 -23.14 5.52
CA GLY A 17 -0.96 -23.34 4.33
C GLY A 17 -1.63 -22.89 3.03
N VAL A 18 -2.96 -22.89 2.99
CA VAL A 18 -3.76 -22.36 1.87
C VAL A 18 -3.62 -20.84 1.75
N VAL A 19 -3.64 -20.09 2.87
CA VAL A 19 -3.49 -18.62 2.87
C VAL A 19 -2.12 -18.22 2.36
N VAL A 20 -1.07 -18.91 2.85
CA VAL A 20 0.31 -18.71 2.38
C VAL A 20 0.41 -18.96 0.86
N PHE A 21 -0.17 -20.05 0.37
CA PHE A 21 -0.18 -20.38 -1.05
C PHE A 21 -0.84 -19.28 -1.90
N TRP A 22 -2.04 -18.84 -1.55
CA TRP A 22 -2.74 -17.77 -2.27
C TRP A 22 -2.01 -16.43 -2.17
N PHE A 23 -1.40 -16.12 -1.03
CA PHE A 23 -0.62 -14.90 -0.85
C PHE A 23 0.62 -14.87 -1.73
N ILE A 24 1.37 -15.97 -1.79
CA ILE A 24 2.53 -16.11 -2.69
C ILE A 24 2.08 -16.00 -4.14
N LEU A 25 0.99 -16.67 -4.52
CA LEU A 25 0.45 -16.60 -5.89
C LEU A 25 0.09 -15.17 -6.28
N LEU A 26 -0.51 -14.40 -5.37
CA LEU A 26 -0.83 -12.98 -5.59
C LEU A 26 0.45 -12.14 -5.78
N ILE A 27 1.47 -12.33 -4.94
CA ILE A 27 2.75 -11.60 -5.07
C ILE A 27 3.43 -11.92 -6.40
N VAL A 28 3.49 -13.20 -6.78
CA VAL A 28 4.08 -13.63 -8.05
C VAL A 28 3.31 -13.04 -9.23
N PHE A 29 1.97 -13.05 -9.17
CA PHE A 29 1.14 -12.43 -10.19
C PHE A 29 1.41 -10.92 -10.32
N LEU A 30 1.50 -10.20 -9.20
CA LEU A 30 1.77 -8.76 -9.21
C LEU A 30 3.17 -8.42 -9.73
N ALA A 31 4.17 -9.23 -9.39
CA ALA A 31 5.54 -9.08 -9.88
C ALA A 31 5.67 -9.41 -11.38
N ALA A 32 4.89 -10.37 -11.88
CA ALA A 32 4.85 -10.72 -13.31
C ALA A 32 4.05 -9.70 -14.14
N PHE A 33 3.04 -9.05 -13.55
CA PHE A 33 2.15 -8.09 -14.20
C PHE A 33 2.84 -7.05 -15.09
N PRO A 34 3.91 -6.33 -14.67
CA PRO A 34 4.58 -5.35 -15.53
C PRO A 34 5.23 -5.95 -16.78
N PHE A 35 5.57 -7.24 -16.77
CA PHE A 35 6.20 -7.92 -17.91
C PHE A 35 5.19 -8.46 -18.92
N LEU A 36 3.96 -8.73 -18.49
CA LEU A 36 2.90 -9.30 -19.33
C LEU A 36 2.03 -8.24 -20.03
N PHE A 37 1.93 -7.03 -19.46
CA PHE A 37 0.99 -6.00 -19.93
C PHE A 37 1.68 -4.73 -20.47
N LYS A 38 1.01 -4.04 -21.39
CA LYS A 38 1.48 -2.75 -21.94
C LYS A 38 1.55 -1.67 -20.86
N ASN A 39 2.47 -0.71 -21.02
CA ASN A 39 2.71 0.41 -20.09
C ASN A 39 1.45 1.15 -19.62
N TYR A 40 0.42 1.29 -20.48
CA TYR A 40 -0.84 1.91 -20.09
C TYR A 40 -1.56 1.17 -18.96
N TYR A 41 -1.66 -0.16 -19.04
CA TYR A 41 -2.31 -0.95 -18.00
C TYR A 41 -1.52 -0.96 -16.71
N VAL A 42 -0.18 -0.95 -16.80
CA VAL A 42 0.70 -0.82 -15.62
C VAL A 42 0.50 0.54 -14.95
N TYR A 43 0.39 1.63 -15.72
CA TYR A 43 0.09 2.96 -15.19
C TYR A 43 -1.26 3.00 -14.47
N VAL A 44 -2.33 2.51 -15.12
CA VAL A 44 -3.67 2.50 -14.53
C VAL A 44 -3.71 1.62 -13.28
N ALA A 45 -3.03 0.46 -13.28
CA ALA A 45 -2.93 -0.41 -12.11
C ALA A 45 -2.21 0.27 -10.94
N ASN A 46 -1.10 0.96 -11.19
CA ASN A 46 -0.42 1.75 -10.15
C ASN A 46 -1.32 2.85 -9.61
N TYR A 47 -2.01 3.58 -10.48
CA TYR A 47 -2.93 4.63 -10.09
C TYR A 47 -4.06 4.08 -9.20
N MET A 48 -4.64 2.94 -9.58
CA MET A 48 -5.65 2.26 -8.75
C MET A 48 -5.08 1.84 -7.39
N ALA A 49 -3.91 1.20 -7.37
CA ALA A 49 -3.28 0.73 -6.13
C ALA A 49 -3.01 1.88 -5.15
N ILE A 50 -2.52 3.02 -5.64
CA ILE A 50 -2.30 4.22 -4.83
C ILE A 50 -3.62 4.73 -4.25
N ASN A 51 -4.69 4.82 -5.06
CA ASN A 51 -6.00 5.27 -4.57
C ASN A 51 -6.62 4.30 -3.54
N VAL A 52 -6.39 3.00 -3.69
CA VAL A 52 -6.81 2.00 -2.68
C VAL A 52 -6.14 2.27 -1.33
N ILE A 53 -4.83 2.55 -1.31
CA ILE A 53 -4.11 2.87 -0.07
C ILE A 53 -4.69 4.12 0.60
N VAL A 54 -4.96 5.17 -0.19
CA VAL A 54 -5.59 6.42 0.28
C VAL A 54 -6.99 6.15 0.86
N ALA A 55 -7.81 5.38 0.15
CA ALA A 55 -9.15 5.02 0.61
C ALA A 55 -9.13 4.20 1.91
N ILE A 56 -8.19 3.26 2.04
CA ILE A 56 -8.01 2.48 3.27
C ILE A 56 -7.58 3.39 4.44
N GLY A 57 -6.63 4.30 4.21
CA GLY A 57 -6.20 5.26 5.23
C GLY A 57 -7.34 6.18 5.69
N LEU A 58 -8.16 6.65 4.76
CA LEU A 58 -9.36 7.43 5.08
C LEU A 58 -10.39 6.60 5.84
N ASN A 59 -10.63 5.35 5.45
CA ASN A 59 -11.54 4.44 6.15
C ASN A 59 -11.05 4.15 7.58
N LEU A 60 -9.74 4.10 7.80
CA LEU A 60 -9.19 3.94 9.15
C LEU A 60 -9.54 5.14 10.05
N LEU A 61 -9.41 6.37 9.55
CA LEU A 61 -9.77 7.58 10.31
C LEU A 61 -11.29 7.73 10.48
N VAL A 62 -12.03 7.73 9.37
CA VAL A 62 -13.45 8.07 9.41
C VAL A 62 -14.28 6.87 9.89
N GLY A 63 -13.94 5.67 9.41
CA GLY A 63 -14.69 4.44 9.70
C GLY A 63 -14.41 3.88 11.09
N TYR A 64 -13.14 3.75 11.49
CA TYR A 64 -12.80 3.13 12.78
C TYR A 64 -12.71 4.12 13.95
N THR A 65 -12.20 5.34 13.75
CA THR A 65 -12.06 6.31 14.85
C THR A 65 -13.14 7.40 14.86
N GLY A 66 -13.96 7.50 13.81
CA GLY A 66 -15.04 8.48 13.70
C GLY A 66 -14.56 9.92 13.52
N GLN A 67 -13.28 10.14 13.21
CA GLN A 67 -12.70 11.48 13.07
C GLN A 67 -12.89 12.04 11.66
N ILE A 68 -13.22 13.33 11.55
CA ILE A 68 -13.29 14.01 10.27
C ILE A 68 -11.87 14.27 9.75
N SER A 69 -11.55 13.66 8.61
CA SER A 69 -10.25 13.81 7.97
C SER A 69 -10.18 15.10 7.13
N LEU A 70 -9.62 16.17 7.69
CA LEU A 70 -9.39 17.44 6.98
C LEU A 70 -8.04 17.53 6.25
N GLY A 71 -7.05 16.72 6.66
CA GLY A 71 -5.66 16.84 6.19
C GLY A 71 -5.11 15.67 5.36
N HIS A 72 -5.80 14.53 5.29
CA HIS A 72 -5.28 13.30 4.68
C HIS A 72 -4.83 13.47 3.22
N ALA A 73 -5.62 14.18 2.40
CA ALA A 73 -5.27 14.46 1.01
C ALA A 73 -4.03 15.37 0.89
N GLY A 74 -3.82 16.27 1.86
CA GLY A 74 -2.63 17.12 1.93
C GLY A 74 -1.37 16.30 2.21
N PHE A 75 -1.41 15.41 3.20
CA PHE A 75 -0.29 14.50 3.50
C PHE A 75 0.02 13.57 2.33
N PHE A 76 -1.02 13.04 1.67
CA PHE A 76 -0.85 12.27 0.44
C PHE A 76 -0.13 13.06 -0.66
N ALA A 77 -0.54 14.31 -0.90
CA ALA A 77 0.07 15.16 -1.91
C ALA A 77 1.55 15.49 -1.58
N ILE A 78 1.87 15.81 -0.32
CA ILE A 78 3.23 16.10 0.13
C ILE A 78 4.14 14.88 -0.08
N GLY A 79 3.70 13.69 0.33
CA GLY A 79 4.49 12.46 0.16
C GLY A 79 4.71 12.09 -1.32
N ALA A 80 3.66 12.20 -2.15
CA ALA A 80 3.76 11.92 -3.58
C ALA A 80 4.69 12.90 -4.31
N TYR A 81 4.53 14.20 -4.06
CA TYR A 81 5.37 15.23 -4.67
C TYR A 81 6.80 15.21 -4.14
N GLY A 82 6.99 14.94 -2.85
CA GLY A 82 8.31 14.73 -2.24
C GLY A 82 9.06 13.56 -2.87
N THR A 83 8.37 12.44 -3.11
CA THR A 83 8.94 11.27 -3.80
C THR A 83 9.40 11.66 -5.21
N LEU A 84 8.58 12.41 -5.96
CA LEU A 84 8.93 12.89 -7.30
C LEU A 84 10.17 13.80 -7.29
N ILE A 85 10.26 14.74 -6.34
CA ILE A 85 11.43 15.62 -6.20
C ILE A 85 12.69 14.82 -5.88
N PHE A 86 12.60 13.86 -4.95
CA PHE A 86 13.75 13.02 -4.59
C PHE A 86 14.25 12.16 -5.75
N MET A 87 13.34 11.68 -6.60
CA MET A 87 13.72 10.94 -7.80
C MET A 87 14.26 11.84 -8.92
N THR A 88 13.67 13.01 -9.15
CA THR A 88 14.02 13.88 -10.29
C THR A 88 15.17 14.84 -10.03
N LYS A 89 15.32 15.33 -8.79
CA LYS A 89 16.35 16.31 -8.41
C LYS A 89 17.55 15.63 -7.75
N LEU A 90 17.30 14.73 -6.80
CA LEU A 90 18.36 14.01 -6.09
C LEU A 90 18.76 12.68 -6.75
N HIS A 91 18.07 12.28 -7.82
CA HIS A 91 18.32 11.02 -8.54
C HIS A 91 18.35 9.79 -7.62
N LEU A 92 17.60 9.85 -6.51
CA LEU A 92 17.52 8.74 -5.57
C LEU A 92 16.69 7.60 -6.16
N PRO A 93 17.06 6.33 -5.89
CA PRO A 93 16.25 5.20 -6.29
C PRO A 93 14.89 5.26 -5.58
N PHE A 94 13.84 4.77 -6.25
CA PHE A 94 12.45 4.78 -5.76
C PHE A 94 12.33 4.27 -4.31
N LEU A 95 13.03 3.16 -4.01
CA LEU A 95 13.03 2.50 -2.71
C LEU A 95 13.53 3.39 -1.56
N VAL A 96 14.40 4.36 -1.83
CA VAL A 96 14.90 5.31 -0.82
C VAL A 96 14.09 6.60 -0.85
N ALA A 97 13.69 7.06 -2.05
CA ALA A 97 12.89 8.25 -2.23
C ALA A 97 11.52 8.16 -1.53
N LEU A 98 10.87 6.99 -1.61
CA LEU A 98 9.54 6.76 -1.04
C LEU A 98 9.50 6.90 0.50
N PRO A 99 10.32 6.17 1.29
CA PRO A 99 10.34 6.35 2.74
C PRO A 99 10.86 7.72 3.16
N ALA A 100 11.83 8.29 2.45
CA ALA A 100 12.34 9.63 2.75
C ALA A 100 11.23 10.70 2.59
N ALA A 101 10.42 10.59 1.54
CA ALA A 101 9.28 11.49 1.34
C ALA A 101 8.14 11.21 2.33
N GLY A 102 7.97 9.95 2.74
CA GLY A 102 7.07 9.58 3.84
C GLY A 102 7.44 10.28 5.15
N LEU A 103 8.73 10.33 5.50
CA LEU A 103 9.22 11.05 6.68
C LEU A 103 9.03 12.57 6.59
N MET A 104 9.00 13.12 5.37
CA MET A 104 8.72 14.55 5.16
C MET A 104 7.22 14.86 5.33
N ALA A 105 6.35 13.90 5.02
CA ALA A 105 4.90 14.07 5.12
C ALA A 105 4.34 13.72 6.51
N ALA A 106 5.08 12.96 7.32
CA ALA A 106 4.71 12.60 8.70
C ALA A 106 4.86 13.78 9.66
#